data_AF-A0A8H4ESH2-F1
#
_entry.id   AF-A0A8H4ESH2-F1
#
_cell.length_a   1.000
_cell.length_b   1.000
_cell.length_c   1.000
_cell.angle_alpha   90.00
_cell.angle_beta   90.00
_cell.angle_gamma   90.00
#
_symmetry.space_group_name_H-M   'P 1'
#
loop_
_entity.id
_entity.type
_entity.pdbx_description
1 polymer ?
#
loop_
_entity_poly.entity_id
_entity_poly.type
_entity_poly.pdbx_seq_one_letter_code
_entity_poly.pdbx_strand_id
1 'polypeptide(L)'
;MKNWKLSNEVDIYVFEIAFSDSDERLNFIKKLLEYYNTYITEIKNIVSKIPKNRNHSLFFKAKSWHEKILKGPKSGALMSVQCLEQAIEDLKNDFIVDNKEE
;
A
#
# COMPACT_ATOMS: atom_id res chain seq x y z
N MET A 1 6.32 -20.92 -16.38
CA MET A 1 5.47 -19.92 -15.70
C MET A 1 6.19 -19.50 -14.41
N LYS A 2 6.40 -18.21 -14.15
CA LYS A 2 7.08 -17.78 -12.91
C LYS A 2 6.05 -17.81 -11.76
N ASN A 3 6.37 -18.46 -10.64
CA ASN A 3 5.48 -18.71 -9.49
C ASN A 3 4.72 -17.47 -8.97
N TRP A 4 5.26 -16.27 -9.17
CA TRP A 4 4.61 -15.01 -8.76
C TRP A 4 3.32 -14.69 -9.52
N LYS A 5 3.22 -15.07 -10.81
CA LYS A 5 2.01 -14.83 -11.60
C LYS A 5 0.83 -15.65 -11.06
N LEU A 6 1.08 -16.93 -10.77
CA LEU A 6 0.10 -17.84 -10.19
C LEU A 6 -0.35 -17.39 -8.79
N SER A 7 0.55 -16.82 -7.99
CA SER A 7 0.20 -16.30 -6.65
C SER A 7 -0.73 -15.08 -6.77
N ASN A 8 -0.45 -14.17 -7.69
CA ASN A 8 -1.31 -13.01 -7.94
C ASN A 8 -2.70 -13.42 -8.47
N GLU A 9 -2.77 -14.42 -9.34
CA GLU A 9 -4.05 -14.95 -9.85
C GLU A 9 -4.91 -15.52 -8.71
N VAL A 10 -4.30 -16.25 -7.77
CA VAL A 10 -5.01 -16.76 -6.57
C VAL A 10 -5.50 -15.62 -5.69
N ASP A 11 -4.68 -14.60 -5.44
CA ASP A 11 -5.08 -13.47 -4.60
C ASP A 11 -6.23 -12.67 -5.23
N ILE A 12 -6.18 -12.43 -6.55
CA ILE A 12 -7.29 -11.77 -7.29
C ILE A 12 -8.55 -12.62 -7.19
N TYR A 13 -8.46 -13.92 -7.44
CA TYR A 13 -9.61 -14.82 -7.38
C TYR A 13 -10.23 -14.88 -5.98
N VAL A 14 -9.40 -14.96 -4.92
CA VAL A 14 -9.88 -14.92 -3.54
C VAL A 14 -10.54 -13.58 -3.22
N PHE A 15 -9.98 -12.47 -3.72
CA PHE A 15 -10.55 -11.15 -3.55
C PHE A 15 -11.93 -11.02 -4.22
N GLU A 16 -12.08 -11.51 -5.45
CA GLU A 16 -13.34 -11.51 -6.19
C GLU A 16 -14.40 -12.42 -5.55
N ILE A 17 -14.00 -13.56 -4.99
CA ILE A 17 -14.91 -14.42 -4.23
C ILE A 17 -15.35 -13.73 -2.95
N ALA A 18 -14.40 -13.14 -2.20
CA ALA A 18 -14.68 -12.51 -0.92
C ALA A 18 -15.57 -11.27 -1.06
N PHE A 19 -15.47 -10.57 -2.18
CA PHE A 19 -16.22 -9.37 -2.51
C PHE A 19 -16.79 -9.50 -3.93
N SER A 20 -17.93 -10.18 -4.05
CA SER A 20 -18.56 -10.43 -5.35
C SER A 20 -19.10 -9.14 -5.99
N ASP A 21 -19.48 -8.16 -5.17
CA ASP A 21 -19.91 -6.85 -5.62
C ASP A 21 -18.72 -5.94 -5.96
N SER A 22 -18.79 -5.30 -7.13
CA SER A 22 -17.71 -4.44 -7.64
C SER A 22 -17.57 -3.13 -6.87
N ASP A 23 -18.66 -2.59 -6.33
CA ASP A 23 -18.62 -1.40 -5.47
C ASP A 23 -18.01 -1.73 -4.09
N GLU A 24 -18.30 -2.92 -3.53
CA GLU A 24 -17.66 -3.42 -2.32
C GLU A 24 -16.15 -3.59 -2.50
N ARG A 25 -15.71 -4.17 -3.63
CA ARG A 25 -14.29 -4.27 -4.00
C ARG A 25 -13.63 -2.91 -4.07
N LEU A 26 -14.25 -1.97 -4.78
CA LEU A 26 -13.73 -0.61 -4.93
C LEU A 26 -13.65 0.12 -3.58
N ASN A 27 -14.67 -0.04 -2.73
CA ASN A 27 -14.70 0.54 -1.40
C ASN A 27 -13.60 -0.04 -0.49
N PHE A 28 -13.39 -1.36 -0.54
CA PHE A 28 -12.30 -2.00 0.20
C PHE A 28 -10.93 -1.45 -0.23
N ILE A 29 -10.66 -1.41 -1.54
CA ILE A 29 -9.37 -0.94 -2.06
C ILE A 29 -9.15 0.53 -1.67
N LYS A 30 -10.17 1.39 -1.74
CA LYS A 30 -10.07 2.79 -1.30
C LYS A 30 -9.74 2.91 0.19
N LYS A 31 -10.39 2.13 1.07
CA LYS A 31 -10.09 2.12 2.51
C LYS A 31 -8.68 1.60 2.80
N LEU A 32 -8.24 0.59 2.06
CA LEU A 32 -6.88 0.05 2.20
C LEU A 32 -5.82 1.07 1.72
N LEU A 33 -6.12 1.81 0.64
CA LEU A 33 -5.28 2.91 0.16
C LEU A 33 -5.18 4.02 1.22
N GLU A 34 -6.31 4.41 1.83
CA GLU A 34 -6.33 5.38 2.93
C GLU A 34 -5.49 4.93 4.12
N TYR A 35 -5.60 3.66 4.51
CA TYR A 35 -4.78 3.06 5.57
C TYR A 35 -3.28 3.20 5.27
N TYR A 36 -2.82 2.82 4.07
CA TYR A 36 -1.39 2.91 3.74
C TYR A 36 -0.91 4.36 3.62
N ASN A 37 -1.72 5.28 3.10
CA ASN A 37 -1.39 6.70 3.07
C ASN A 37 -1.26 7.28 4.49
N THR A 38 -2.15 6.90 5.40
CA THR A 38 -2.09 7.26 6.82
C THR A 38 -0.83 6.68 7.48
N TYR A 39 -0.54 5.40 7.21
CA TYR A 39 0.65 4.72 7.71
C TYR A 39 1.95 5.42 7.28
N ILE A 40 2.07 5.80 6.01
CA ILE A 40 3.22 6.55 5.48
C ILE A 40 3.34 7.92 6.16
N THR A 41 2.21 8.60 6.36
CA THR A 41 2.16 9.89 7.07
C THR A 41 2.67 9.75 8.49
N GLU A 42 2.23 8.73 9.22
CA GLU A 42 2.67 8.48 10.59
C GLU A 42 4.17 8.12 10.66
N ILE A 43 4.69 7.33 9.70
CA ILE A 43 6.14 7.12 9.61
C ILE A 43 6.88 8.45 9.43
N LYS A 44 6.42 9.34 8.55
CA LYS A 44 7.04 10.67 8.36
C LYS A 44 7.00 11.48 9.65
N ASN A 45 5.89 11.44 10.39
CA ASN A 45 5.71 12.11 11.68
C ASN A 45 6.64 11.55 12.77
N ILE A 46 6.88 10.24 12.80
CA ILE A 46 7.84 9.64 13.72
C ILE A 46 9.26 10.08 13.35
N VAL A 47 9.62 10.02 12.07
CA VAL A 47 10.96 10.39 11.59
C VAL A 47 11.26 11.87 11.84
N SER A 48 10.27 12.76 11.78
CA SER A 48 10.46 14.18 12.06
C SER A 48 10.84 14.47 13.52
N LYS A 49 10.45 13.59 14.46
CA LYS A 49 10.74 13.66 15.89
C LYS A 49 12.11 13.07 16.28
N ILE A 50 12.78 12.38 15.36
CA ILE A 50 14.11 11.78 15.62
C ILE A 50 15.16 12.89 15.72
N PRO A 51 16.11 12.83 16.69
CA PRO A 51 17.21 13.79 16.78
C PRO A 51 18.00 13.87 15.48
N LYS A 52 18.14 15.09 14.93
CA LYS A 52 18.90 15.36 13.69
C LYS A 52 20.33 15.82 13.95
N ASN A 53 20.60 16.32 15.16
CA ASN A 53 21.92 16.80 15.55
C ASN A 53 22.83 15.62 15.91
N ARG A 54 23.98 15.49 15.24
CA ARG A 54 24.98 14.43 15.50
C ARG A 54 25.55 14.46 16.92
N ASN A 55 25.55 15.62 17.58
CA ASN A 55 26.03 15.79 18.94
C ASN A 55 24.97 15.39 19.99
N HIS A 56 23.73 15.09 19.57
CA HIS A 56 22.70 14.62 20.49
C HIS A 56 23.03 13.19 20.95
N SER A 57 22.99 12.94 22.25
CA SER A 57 23.35 11.65 22.86
C SER A 57 22.65 10.44 22.24
N LEU A 58 21.39 10.62 21.80
CA LEU A 58 20.58 9.58 21.17
C LEU A 58 20.67 9.51 19.63
N PHE A 59 21.43 10.38 18.95
CA PHE A 59 21.43 10.49 17.48
C PHE A 59 21.70 9.15 16.78
N PHE A 60 22.81 8.49 17.10
CA PHE A 60 23.22 7.25 16.43
C PHE A 60 22.25 6.10 16.72
N LYS A 61 21.73 6.01 17.95
CA LYS A 61 20.73 5.00 18.34
C LYS A 61 19.44 5.18 17.55
N ALA A 62 18.93 6.42 17.46
CA ALA A 62 17.69 6.70 16.74
C ALA A 62 17.86 6.54 15.23
N LYS A 63 19.01 6.93 14.65
CA LYS A 63 19.32 6.70 13.24
C LYS A 63 19.37 5.20 12.91
N SER A 64 20.07 4.40 13.71
CA SER A 64 20.17 2.95 13.49
C SER A 64 18.80 2.27 13.61
N TRP A 65 17.99 2.68 14.59
CA TRP A 65 16.62 2.20 14.73
C TRP A 65 15.76 2.53 13.50
N HIS A 66 15.79 3.78 13.01
CA HIS A 66 15.06 4.17 11.80
C HIS A 66 15.45 3.31 10.59
N GLU A 67 16.75 3.10 10.36
CA GLU A 67 17.25 2.31 9.23
C GLU A 67 16.81 0.85 9.31
N LYS A 68 16.80 0.25 10.51
CA LYS A 68 16.45 -1.17 10.70
C LYS A 68 14.94 -1.41 10.73
N ILE A 69 14.18 -0.50 11.33
CA ILE A 69 12.79 -0.74 11.68
C ILE A 69 11.82 -0.05 10.73
N LEU A 70 12.10 1.17 10.29
CA LEU A 70 11.13 1.97 9.53
C LEU A 70 11.36 1.96 8.02
N LYS A 71 12.60 1.69 7.56
CA LYS A 71 12.93 1.74 6.12
C LYS A 71 12.14 0.70 5.30
N GLY A 72 12.13 -0.55 5.76
CA GLY A 72 11.42 -1.65 5.09
C GLY A 72 9.91 -1.42 5.04
N PRO A 73 9.23 -1.22 6.19
CA PRO A 73 7.80 -0.98 6.22
C PRO A 73 7.36 0.25 5.41
N LYS A 74 8.13 1.33 5.42
CA LYS A 74 7.86 2.50 4.58
C LYS A 74 7.90 2.14 3.09
N SER A 75 8.91 1.39 2.66
CA SER A 75 9.03 0.95 1.27
C SER A 75 7.88 0.02 0.87
N GLY A 76 7.51 -0.91 1.74
CA GLY A 76 6.38 -1.81 1.51
C GLY A 76 5.06 -1.05 1.37
N ALA A 77 4.78 -0.11 2.28
CA ALA A 77 3.58 0.71 2.22
C ALA A 77 3.52 1.57 0.93
N LEU A 78 4.65 2.13 0.48
CA LEU A 78 4.71 2.87 -0.78
C LEU A 78 4.40 1.98 -2.00
N MET A 79 4.93 0.76 -2.02
CA MET A 79 4.60 -0.21 -3.06
C MET A 79 3.11 -0.58 -3.01
N SER A 80 2.56 -0.81 -1.83
CA SER A 80 1.12 -1.09 -1.67
C SER A 80 0.26 0.06 -2.20
N VAL A 81 0.60 1.32 -1.91
CA VAL A 81 -0.11 2.48 -2.48
C VAL A 81 -0.11 2.43 -4.01
N GLN A 82 1.06 2.24 -4.63
CA GLN A 82 1.16 2.18 -6.10
C GLN A 82 0.33 1.04 -6.70
N CYS A 83 0.38 -0.15 -6.10
CA CYS A 83 -0.42 -1.29 -6.55
C CYS A 83 -1.92 -1.05 -6.40
N LEU A 84 -2.36 -0.41 -5.31
CA LEU A 84 -3.77 -0.13 -5.06
C LEU A 84 -4.30 0.99 -5.97
N GLU A 85 -3.49 2.01 -6.24
CA GLU A 85 -3.83 3.05 -7.22
C GLU A 85 -4.02 2.46 -8.61
N GLN A 86 -3.13 1.57 -9.04
CA GLN A 86 -3.28 0.83 -10.31
C GLN A 86 -4.55 -0.03 -10.30
N ALA A 87 -4.81 -0.79 -9.24
CA ALA A 87 -6.02 -1.61 -9.14
C ALA A 87 -7.32 -0.80 -9.20
N ILE A 88 -7.33 0.42 -8.65
CA ILE A 88 -8.49 1.33 -8.78
C ILE A 88 -8.66 1.78 -10.24
N GLU A 89 -7.58 2.07 -10.94
CA GLU A 89 -7.61 2.47 -12.35
C GLU A 89 -8.08 1.32 -13.24
N ASP A 90 -7.57 0.11 -13.02
CA ASP A 90 -7.97 -1.10 -13.74
C ASP A 90 -9.47 -1.38 -13.56
N LEU A 91 -9.96 -1.38 -12.31
CA LEU A 91 -11.39 -1.57 -12.03
C LEU A 91 -12.26 -0.51 -12.71
N LYS A 92 -11.85 0.78 -12.68
CA LYS A 92 -12.59 1.84 -13.36
C LYS A 92 -12.65 1.64 -14.87
N ASN A 93 -11.57 1.13 -15.47
CA ASN A 93 -11.53 0.89 -16.90
C ASN A 93 -12.41 -0.31 -17.30
N ASP A 94 -12.44 -1.37 -16.50
CA ASP A 94 -13.30 -2.53 -16.74
C ASP A 94 -14.79 -2.13 -16.68
N PHE A 95 -15.17 -1.30 -15.71
CA PHE A 95 -16.52 -0.72 -15.63
C PHE A 95 -16.91 0.11 -16.88
N ILE A 96 -15.96 0.76 -17.55
CA ILE A 96 -16.22 1.57 -18.75
C ILE A 96 -16.43 0.68 -19.98
N VAL A 97 -15.85 -0.52 -20.00
CA VAL A 97 -16.03 -1.50 -21.07
C VAL A 97 -17.40 -2.16 -20.96
N ASP A 98 -17.80 -2.59 -19.76
CA ASP A 98 -19.09 -3.24 -19.53
C ASP A 98 -20.29 -2.31 -19.82
N ASN A 99 -20.20 -1.01 -19.49
CA ASN A 99 -21.27 -0.03 -19.75
C ASN A 99 -21.37 0.43 -21.22
N LYS A 100 -20.50 -0.04 -22.12
CA LYS A 100 -20.57 0.24 -23.57
C LYS A 100 -21.18 -0.89 -24.38
N GLU A 101 -21.44 -2.04 -23.77
CA GLU A 101 -22.05 -3.20 -24.41
C GLU A 101 -23.55 -3.39 -24.08
N GLU A 102 -24.15 -2.50 -23.27
CA GLU A 102 -25.61 -2.35 -23.08
C GLU A 102 -26.22 -1.26 -23.97
#